data_AF-A0A524KBM6-F1
#
_entry.id   AF-A0A524KBM6-F1
#
_cell.length_a   1.000
_cell.length_b   1.000
_cell.length_c   1.000
_cell.angle_alpha   90.00
_cell.angle_beta   90.00
_cell.angle_gamma   90.00
#
_symmetry.space_group_name_H-M   'P 1'
#
loop_
_entity.id
_entity.type
_entity.pdbx_description
1 polymer ?
#
loop_
_entity_poly.entity_id
_entity_poly.type
_entity_poly.pdbx_seq_one_letter_code
_entity_poly.pdbx_strand_id
1 'polypeptide(L)'
;MDNLNIFLPFIGIGLVYFFIIMFLKAKFHISYLKGVMLPLLIVGVFLVLLIYTNMNPQPGSWNDLVFAAMAAVSFVSLMTYLVAWGIVTLLHKKIT
;
A
#
# COMPACT_ATOMS: atom_id res chain seq x y z
N MET A 1 16.13 10.83 -13.33
CA MET A 1 15.92 10.14 -12.03
C MET A 1 14.88 10.85 -11.16
N ASP A 2 14.34 11.97 -11.62
CA ASP A 2 13.48 12.86 -10.83
C ASP A 2 12.08 12.27 -10.55
N ASN A 3 11.59 11.38 -11.42
CA ASN A 3 10.26 10.76 -11.26
C ASN A 3 10.19 9.71 -10.14
N LEU A 4 11.31 9.09 -9.75
CA LEU A 4 11.33 8.11 -8.64
C LEU A 4 11.21 8.79 -7.28
N ASN A 5 11.70 10.04 -7.17
CA ASN A 5 11.65 10.80 -5.92
C ASN A 5 10.22 11.14 -5.49
N ILE A 6 9.29 11.24 -6.45
CA ILE A 6 7.86 11.45 -6.16
C ILE A 6 7.28 10.29 -5.34
N PHE A 7 7.85 9.08 -5.45
CA PHE A 7 7.37 7.92 -4.71
C PHE A 7 7.96 7.74 -3.31
N LEU A 8 9.06 8.44 -2.98
CA LEU A 8 9.73 8.33 -1.68
C LEU A 8 8.81 8.62 -0.48
N PRO A 9 7.95 9.66 -0.49
CA PRO A 9 7.02 9.90 0.62
C PRO A 9 6.06 8.73 0.85
N PHE A 10 5.60 8.08 -0.21
CA PHE A 10 4.63 6.98 -0.13
C PHE A 10 5.26 5.68 0.37
N ILE A 11 6.54 5.46 0.09
CA ILE A 11 7.36 4.42 0.72
C ILE A 11 7.43 4.70 2.24
N GLY A 12 7.66 5.95 2.64
CA GLY A 12 7.64 6.35 4.05
C GLY A 12 6.32 5.99 4.74
N ILE A 13 5.18 6.28 4.11
CA ILE A 13 3.84 5.90 4.62
C ILE A 13 3.70 4.39 4.76
N GLY A 14 4.13 3.62 3.76
CA GLY A 14 4.10 2.15 3.80
C GLY A 14 4.93 1.57 4.94
N LEU A 15 6.12 2.14 5.21
CA LEU A 15 6.97 1.75 6.33
C LEU A 15 6.36 2.08 7.69
N VAL A 16 5.83 3.30 7.85
CA VAL A 16 5.13 3.70 9.10
C VAL A 16 3.98 2.74 9.39
N TYR A 17 3.17 2.43 8.38
CA TYR A 17 2.09 1.45 8.51
C TYR A 17 2.61 0.07 8.92
N PHE A 18 3.69 -0.40 8.31
CA PHE A 18 4.31 -1.67 8.67
C PHE A 18 4.79 -1.69 10.13
N PHE A 19 5.43 -0.62 10.62
CA PHE A 19 5.85 -0.51 12.02
C PHE A 19 4.66 -0.53 12.99
N ILE A 20 3.54 0.12 12.64
CA ILE A 20 2.30 0.05 13.42
C ILE A 20 1.82 -1.40 13.52
N ILE A 21 1.78 -2.14 12.40
CA ILE A 21 1.38 -3.55 12.42
C ILE A 21 2.38 -4.41 13.20
N MET A 22 3.67 -4.13 13.12
CA MET A 22 4.69 -4.83 13.91
C MET A 22 4.46 -4.61 15.42
N PHE A 23 4.19 -3.38 15.84
CA PHE A 23 3.83 -3.05 17.22
C PHE A 23 2.55 -3.75 17.66
N LEU A 24 1.51 -3.73 16.82
CA LEU A 24 0.24 -4.41 17.09
C LEU A 24 0.41 -5.93 17.16
N LYS A 25 1.29 -6.51 16.34
CA LYS A 25 1.65 -7.93 16.42
C LYS A 25 2.33 -8.24 17.75
N ALA A 26 3.30 -7.42 18.18
CA ALA A 26 4.01 -7.63 19.42
C ALA A 26 3.10 -7.48 20.65
N LYS A 27 2.18 -6.51 20.65
CA LYS A 27 1.31 -6.21 21.80
C LYS A 27 0.03 -7.04 21.84
N PHE A 28 -0.60 -7.31 20.69
CA PHE A 28 -1.92 -7.95 20.59
C PHE A 28 -1.90 -9.28 19.84
N HIS A 29 -0.71 -9.81 19.51
CA HIS A 29 -0.55 -11.08 18.77
C HIS A 29 -1.28 -11.13 17.42
N ILE A 30 -1.48 -9.97 16.78
CA ILE A 30 -2.11 -9.88 15.46
C ILE A 30 -1.16 -10.42 14.38
N SER A 31 -1.68 -11.24 13.47
CA SER A 31 -0.90 -11.75 12.32
C SER A 31 -0.60 -10.64 11.30
N TYR A 32 0.60 -10.66 10.71
CA TYR A 32 0.96 -9.79 9.58
C TYR A 32 -0.02 -9.94 8.40
N LEU A 33 -0.62 -11.11 8.21
CA LEU A 33 -1.63 -11.34 7.18
C LEU A 33 -2.84 -10.41 7.32
N LYS A 34 -3.29 -10.16 8.56
CA LYS A 34 -4.39 -9.21 8.85
C LYS A 34 -3.96 -7.77 8.53
N GLY A 35 -2.69 -7.45 8.70
CA GLY A 35 -2.12 -6.17 8.32
C GLY A 35 -2.05 -5.94 6.80
N VAL A 36 -1.98 -6.99 5.97
CA VAL A 36 -2.04 -6.84 4.51
C VAL A 36 -3.44 -6.43 4.04
N MET A 37 -4.50 -6.80 4.78
CA MET A 37 -5.87 -6.62 4.34
C MET A 37 -6.24 -5.15 4.09
N LEU A 38 -5.80 -4.25 4.96
CA LEU A 38 -6.12 -2.82 4.83
C LEU A 38 -5.50 -2.18 3.57
N PRO A 39 -4.18 -2.24 3.33
CA PRO A 39 -3.60 -1.69 2.10
C PRO A 39 -4.13 -2.40 0.85
N LEU A 40 -4.39 -3.71 0.91
CA LEU A 40 -5.00 -4.44 -0.20
C LEU A 40 -6.41 -3.93 -0.51
N LEU A 41 -7.24 -3.70 0.51
CA LEU A 41 -8.59 -3.14 0.35
C LEU A 41 -8.53 -1.74 -0.25
N ILE A 42 -7.61 -0.89 0.21
CA ILE A 42 -7.46 0.48 -0.31
C ILE A 42 -7.09 0.44 -1.80
N VAL A 43 -6.13 -0.41 -2.19
CA VAL A 43 -5.79 -0.63 -3.61
C VAL A 43 -7.01 -1.09 -4.40
N GLY A 44 -7.74 -2.08 -3.88
CA GLY A 44 -8.95 -2.60 -4.53
C GLY A 44 -10.02 -1.53 -4.74
N VAL A 45 -10.27 -0.68 -3.74
CA VAL A 45 -11.23 0.43 -3.83
C VAL A 45 -10.83 1.41 -4.93
N PHE A 46 -9.58 1.87 -4.96
CA PHE A 46 -9.15 2.83 -5.99
C PHE A 46 -9.11 2.22 -7.38
N LEU A 47 -8.80 0.92 -7.52
CA LEU A 47 -8.91 0.22 -8.79
C LEU A 47 -10.35 0.13 -9.28
N VAL A 48 -11.30 -0.21 -8.40
CA VAL A 48 -12.73 -0.25 -8.75
C VAL A 48 -13.23 1.14 -9.15
N LEU A 49 -12.86 2.18 -8.42
CA LEU A 49 -13.21 3.56 -8.75
C LEU A 49 -12.62 4.00 -10.10
N LEU A 50 -11.36 3.63 -10.37
CA LEU A 50 -10.71 3.90 -11.65
C LEU A 50 -11.43 3.20 -12.81
N ILE A 51 -11.78 1.92 -12.65
CA ILE A 51 -12.54 1.18 -13.66
C ILE A 51 -13.91 1.84 -13.87
N TYR A 52 -14.58 2.22 -12.78
CA TYR A 52 -15.87 2.87 -12.83
C TYR A 52 -15.82 4.21 -13.58
N THR A 53 -14.81 5.05 -13.34
CA THR A 53 -14.65 6.33 -14.07
C THR A 53 -14.33 6.15 -15.54
N ASN A 54 -13.60 5.10 -15.90
CA ASN A 54 -13.34 4.76 -17.29
C ASN A 54 -14.61 4.27 -18.01
N MET A 55 -15.49 3.54 -17.31
CA MET A 55 -16.78 3.11 -17.86
C MET A 55 -17.83 4.23 -17.91
N ASN A 56 -17.73 5.22 -17.02
CA ASN A 56 -18.66 6.34 -16.91
C ASN A 56 -17.91 7.68 -16.98
N PRO A 57 -17.32 8.02 -18.14
CA PRO A 57 -16.50 9.21 -18.26
C PRO A 57 -17.35 10.47 -18.03
N GLN A 58 -16.86 11.35 -17.16
CA GLN A 58 -17.49 12.65 -16.90
C GLN A 58 -16.62 13.75 -17.51
N PRO A 59 -17.07 14.42 -18.58
CA PRO A 59 -16.30 15.46 -19.25
C PRO A 59 -15.93 16.59 -18.30
N GLY A 60 -14.65 17.00 -18.32
CA GLY A 60 -14.12 18.06 -17.44
C GLY A 60 -13.83 17.63 -16.01
N SER A 61 -14.05 16.36 -15.66
CA SER A 61 -13.69 15.80 -14.35
C SER A 61 -12.23 15.34 -14.30
N TRP A 62 -11.59 15.53 -13.14
CA TRP A 62 -10.25 15.03 -12.84
C TRP A 62 -10.24 13.64 -12.18
N ASN A 63 -11.41 13.01 -12.04
CA ASN A 63 -11.56 11.78 -11.26
C ASN A 63 -10.67 10.64 -11.77
N ASP A 64 -10.51 10.50 -13.09
CA ASP A 64 -9.68 9.44 -13.68
C ASP A 64 -8.20 9.60 -13.27
N LEU A 65 -7.66 10.83 -13.37
CA LEU A 65 -6.30 11.13 -12.94
C LEU A 65 -6.12 10.92 -11.42
N VAL A 66 -7.08 11.38 -10.62
CA VAL A 66 -7.03 11.26 -9.16
C VAL A 66 -7.07 9.78 -8.76
N PHE A 67 -7.97 8.98 -9.32
CA PHE A 67 -8.07 7.56 -8.99
C PHE A 67 -6.87 6.77 -9.50
N ALA A 68 -6.31 7.11 -10.67
CA ALA A 68 -5.07 6.51 -11.16
C ALA A 68 -3.89 6.82 -10.23
N ALA A 69 -3.75 8.07 -9.78
CA ALA A 69 -2.72 8.47 -8.84
C ALA A 69 -2.89 7.76 -7.49
N MET A 70 -4.11 7.72 -6.94
CA MET A 70 -4.39 7.06 -5.66
C MET A 70 -4.20 5.54 -5.73
N ALA A 71 -4.53 4.90 -6.85
CA ALA A 71 -4.24 3.48 -7.09
C ALA A 71 -2.73 3.23 -7.11
N ALA A 72 -1.95 4.08 -7.80
CA ALA A 72 -0.49 3.97 -7.84
C ALA A 72 0.14 4.16 -6.44
N VAL A 73 -0.29 5.18 -5.69
CA VAL A 73 0.22 5.46 -4.34
C VAL A 73 -0.09 4.32 -3.38
N SER A 74 -1.35 3.87 -3.35
CA SER A 74 -1.76 2.76 -2.49
C SER A 74 -1.03 1.46 -2.84
N PHE A 75 -0.77 1.22 -4.14
CA PHE A 75 0.01 0.08 -4.59
C PHE A 75 1.46 0.15 -4.10
N VAL A 76 2.12 1.31 -4.18
CA VAL A 76 3.48 1.51 -3.65
C VAL A 76 3.53 1.26 -2.14
N SER A 77 2.55 1.74 -1.38
CA SER A 77 2.47 1.46 0.05
C SER A 77 2.25 -0.03 0.35
N LEU A 78 1.41 -0.72 -0.42
CA LEU A 78 1.22 -2.17 -0.33
C LEU A 78 2.53 -2.93 -0.63
N MET A 79 3.22 -2.58 -1.71
CA MET A 79 4.49 -3.21 -2.07
C MET A 79 5.55 -3.00 -0.98
N THR A 80 5.62 -1.78 -0.43
CA THR A 80 6.52 -1.46 0.68
C THR A 80 6.22 -2.34 1.89
N TYR A 81 4.94 -2.50 2.25
CA TYR A 81 4.53 -3.40 3.33
C TYR A 81 4.97 -4.84 3.07
N LEU A 82 4.72 -5.38 1.88
CA LEU A 82 5.06 -6.76 1.52
C LEU A 82 6.58 -6.99 1.53
N VAL A 83 7.36 -6.04 1.03
CA VAL A 83 8.83 -6.10 1.07
C VAL A 83 9.33 -6.08 2.50
N ALA A 84 8.83 -5.15 3.34
CA ALA A 84 9.21 -5.07 4.74
C ALA A 84 8.84 -6.35 5.51
N TRP A 85 7.65 -6.90 5.27
CA TRP A 85 7.23 -8.17 5.85
C TRP A 85 8.12 -9.33 5.40
N GLY A 86 8.45 -9.40 4.10
CA GLY A 86 9.36 -10.40 3.54
C GLY A 86 10.74 -10.35 4.19
N ILE A 87 11.33 -9.16 4.32
CA ILE A 87 12.62 -8.95 4.98
C ILE A 87 12.58 -9.45 6.42
N VAL A 88 11.58 -9.05 7.21
CA VAL A 88 11.45 -9.48 8.62
C VAL A 88 11.29 -10.99 8.74
N THR A 89 10.54 -11.61 7.83
CA THR A 89 10.34 -13.06 7.83
C THR A 89 11.63 -13.82 7.50
N LEU A 90 12.40 -13.33 6.52
CA LEU A 90 13.70 -13.91 6.16
C LEU A 90 14.75 -13.77 7.28
N LEU A 91 14.79 -12.61 7.95
CA LEU A 91 15.70 -12.37 9.06
C LEU A 91 15.41 -13.28 10.26
N HIS A 92 14.14 -13.51 10.59
CA HIS A 92 13.79 -14.46 11.66
C HIS A 92 14.16 -15.90 11.32
N LYS A 93 13.99 -16.32 10.05
CA LYS A 93 14.32 -17.67 9.61
C LYS A 93 15.83 -17.98 9.68
N LYS A 94 16.70 -16.98 9.61
CA LYS A 94 18.16 -17.16 9.70
C LYS A 94 18.67 -17.34 11.14
N ILE A 95 17.88 -17.01 12.15
CA ILE A 95 18.30 -16.99 13.57
C ILE A 95 17.83 -18.25 14.32
N THR A 96 17.02 -19.10 13.68
CA THR A 96 16.54 -20.40 14.21
C THR A 96 17.23 -21.53 13.47
#